data_AF-D6E8K1-F1
#
_entry.id   AF-D6E8K1-F1
#
_cell.length_a   1.000
_cell.length_b   1.000
_cell.length_c   1.000
_cell.angle_alpha   90.00
_cell.angle_beta   90.00
_cell.angle_gamma   90.00
#
_symmetry.space_group_name_H-M   'P 1'
#
loop_
_entity.id
_entity.type
_entity.pdbx_description
1 polymer ?
#
loop_
_entity_poly.entity_id
_entity_poly.type
_entity_poly.pdbx_seq_one_letter_code
_entity_poly.pdbx_strand_id
1 'polypeptide(L)'
;MEMADGDRFTPEQAEALSALRDGRNVFLSGNAGTGKSYVLNAFISDLKARNVDFLALAPTGIAALNLTDGSTIHRTLKIAPGVCAPDGPKGSRKVLDAAKVIIIDEISMCRIDLFDHVMGMISQSMTRNGAKQVVLVGDFFQLPPVVTERDSALLMKFYPGNLQGWCFKSRYWTGFDFEPHVLKTVVRQSDPDFIDNLNRARVGDASCLDYFNAHSKSSRAYLPKDTLVLCANNRIADSINRENVDALDAPKVEFAAAATGTVSNGDKMAPERIVLCRGARVMSLVNSPQEGYVNGTQGTVTDASADAVTVKFDGVDEKVRIERHRWEINKSEAVVEMDDEGRPVNRVKTAVVGAYTQIPLKLAYAITIHKSQGLTFDACCVHTKVFAEGQLYVGLSRVRSAAGLTVFPKIEPNRLIASREVVEFYDSLEHRMEEPVQIECPRRYESRVRAYVRDLMDGRDPDAPTPPALEGALENSKGGTPEPGTERPARTLEEKIGADIVARATFALKFAVSSAMSKDHLEAKMLLAGYVLDWGRAPHELYVVCKEGGYRVSASELGIRRSEIEARIAKNSGFDLGSARRQPSPSDSRPGKRKGSAKESAGRTRNTRKANKR
;
A
#
# COMPACT_ATOMS: atom_id res chain seq x y z
N MET A 1 30.70 15.33 -10.49
CA MET A 1 31.12 14.30 -9.53
C MET A 1 29.86 13.53 -9.20
N GLU A 2 29.68 12.37 -9.83
CA GLU A 2 28.51 11.53 -9.57
C GLU A 2 28.74 10.81 -8.23
N MET A 3 27.86 11.07 -7.27
CA MET A 3 27.82 10.33 -6.01
C MET A 3 27.19 8.96 -6.30
N ALA A 4 27.72 7.90 -5.70
CA ALA A 4 27.10 6.58 -5.80
C ALA A 4 25.71 6.60 -5.14
N ASP A 5 24.77 5.79 -5.67
CA ASP A 5 23.35 5.78 -5.27
C ASP A 5 23.13 5.50 -3.76
N GLY A 6 24.13 4.94 -3.07
CA GLY A 6 24.12 4.65 -1.64
C GLY A 6 24.13 5.87 -0.71
N ASP A 7 24.68 7.02 -1.12
CA ASP A 7 24.72 8.24 -0.28
C ASP A 7 23.41 9.05 -0.33
N ARG A 8 22.46 8.63 -1.17
CA ARG A 8 21.25 9.39 -1.51
C ARG A 8 20.02 9.07 -0.65
N PHE A 9 20.00 7.90 -0.03
CA PHE A 9 18.86 7.36 0.71
C PHE A 9 19.29 6.92 2.11
N THR A 10 18.40 7.03 3.11
CA THR A 10 18.65 6.36 4.39
C THR A 10 18.59 4.82 4.21
N PRO A 11 19.19 4.01 5.12
CA PRO A 11 19.12 2.55 5.00
C PRO A 11 17.69 2.01 4.86
N GLU A 12 16.75 2.52 5.66
CA GLU A 12 15.31 2.21 5.59
C GLU A 12 14.69 2.54 4.21
N GLN A 13 15.10 3.66 3.61
CA GLN A 13 14.62 4.10 2.30
C GLN A 13 15.21 3.25 1.17
N ALA A 14 16.49 2.85 1.28
CA ALA A 14 17.16 1.99 0.32
C ALA A 14 16.59 0.56 0.34
N GLU A 15 16.32 0.01 1.53
CA GLU A 15 15.65 -1.28 1.72
C GLU A 15 14.25 -1.27 1.09
N ALA A 16 13.43 -0.27 1.41
CA ALA A 16 12.10 -0.11 0.82
C ALA A 16 12.15 0.02 -0.72
N LEU A 17 13.13 0.76 -1.25
CA LEU A 17 13.33 0.88 -2.70
C LEU A 17 13.76 -0.45 -3.34
N SER A 18 14.57 -1.27 -2.63
CA SER A 18 14.91 -2.63 -3.08
C SER A 18 13.65 -3.49 -3.16
N ALA A 19 12.83 -3.54 -2.12
CA ALA A 19 11.60 -4.33 -2.12
C ALA A 19 10.62 -3.95 -3.23
N LEU A 20 10.50 -2.64 -3.50
CA LEU A 20 9.75 -2.12 -4.64
C LEU A 20 10.34 -2.59 -5.98
N ARG A 21 11.66 -2.55 -6.14
CA ARG A 21 12.38 -3.01 -7.34
C ARG A 21 12.25 -4.52 -7.59
N ASP A 22 12.22 -5.32 -6.52
CA ASP A 22 12.05 -6.78 -6.52
C ASP A 22 10.64 -7.23 -6.95
N GLY A 23 9.69 -6.30 -7.09
CA GLY A 23 8.31 -6.61 -7.45
C GLY A 23 7.42 -7.04 -6.27
N ARG A 24 7.89 -6.87 -5.02
CA ARG A 24 7.14 -7.22 -3.80
C ARG A 24 5.96 -6.27 -3.57
N ASN A 25 4.87 -6.78 -2.99
CA ASN A 25 3.73 -5.93 -2.61
C ASN A 25 4.11 -5.17 -1.34
N VAL A 26 4.26 -3.86 -1.43
CA VAL A 26 4.84 -3.04 -0.35
C VAL A 26 3.79 -2.11 0.25
N PHE A 27 3.73 -2.06 1.59
CA PHE A 27 3.13 -0.95 2.33
C PHE A 27 4.24 -0.02 2.84
N LEU A 28 4.46 1.08 2.11
CA LEU A 28 5.43 2.11 2.44
C LEU A 28 4.82 3.14 3.38
N SER A 29 5.27 3.11 4.63
CA SER A 29 4.77 3.94 5.72
C SER A 29 5.92 4.70 6.41
N GLY A 30 5.58 5.49 7.43
CA GLY A 30 6.53 6.25 8.23
C GLY A 30 5.97 7.61 8.61
N ASN A 31 6.66 8.32 9.48
CA ASN A 31 6.17 9.56 10.08
C ASN A 31 6.04 10.69 9.03
N ALA A 32 5.44 11.83 9.43
CA ALA A 32 5.50 13.04 8.61
C ALA A 32 6.96 13.46 8.40
N GLY A 33 7.40 13.60 7.14
CA GLY A 33 8.75 14.05 6.81
C GLY A 33 9.85 12.99 6.80
N THR A 34 9.53 11.69 6.69
CA THR A 34 10.52 10.59 6.58
C THR A 34 10.93 10.24 5.15
N GLY A 35 10.45 10.97 4.13
CA GLY A 35 10.86 10.78 2.74
C GLY A 35 10.06 9.75 1.91
N LYS A 36 8.88 9.28 2.36
CA LYS A 36 8.01 8.36 1.58
C LYS A 36 7.86 8.75 0.10
N SER A 37 7.50 10.01 -0.18
CA SER A 37 7.32 10.51 -1.56
C SER A 37 8.64 10.60 -2.34
N TYR A 38 9.80 10.64 -1.67
CA TYR A 38 11.12 10.62 -2.31
C TYR A 38 11.44 9.21 -2.84
N VAL A 39 11.23 8.18 -2.00
CA VAL A 39 11.32 6.76 -2.39
C VAL A 39 10.34 6.44 -3.51
N LEU A 40 9.09 6.90 -3.39
CA LEU A 40 8.06 6.66 -4.40
C LEU A 40 8.41 7.28 -5.77
N ASN A 41 8.89 8.52 -5.79
CA ASN A 41 9.30 9.18 -7.03
C ASN A 41 10.55 8.53 -7.66
N ALA A 42 11.49 8.02 -6.86
CA ALA A 42 12.61 7.22 -7.36
C ALA A 42 12.09 5.94 -8.04
N PHE A 43 11.21 5.19 -7.37
CA PHE A 43 10.62 3.97 -7.93
C PHE A 43 9.80 4.22 -9.21
N ILE A 44 8.98 5.28 -9.26
CA ILE A 44 8.26 5.68 -10.49
C ILE A 44 9.24 6.02 -11.62
N SER A 45 10.37 6.65 -11.31
CA SER A 45 11.42 6.95 -12.30
C SER A 45 12.06 5.66 -12.84
N ASP A 46 12.32 4.67 -11.99
CA ASP A 46 12.82 3.34 -12.38
C ASP A 46 11.82 2.56 -13.24
N LEU A 47 10.51 2.69 -12.97
CA LEU A 47 9.47 2.06 -13.80
C LEU A 47 9.42 2.68 -15.19
N LYS A 48 9.51 4.01 -15.28
CA LYS A 48 9.58 4.75 -16.56
C LYS A 48 10.82 4.38 -17.35
N ALA A 49 12.00 4.39 -16.72
CA ALA A 49 13.26 4.03 -17.37
C ALA A 49 13.25 2.59 -17.94
N ARG A 50 12.52 1.68 -17.30
CA ARG A 50 12.32 0.28 -17.73
C ARG A 50 11.10 0.08 -18.65
N ASN A 51 10.38 1.14 -19.04
CA ASN A 51 9.14 1.08 -19.83
C ASN A 51 8.07 0.13 -19.25
N VAL A 52 7.97 0.06 -17.92
CA VAL A 52 6.98 -0.76 -17.20
C VAL A 52 5.69 0.03 -17.03
N ASP A 53 4.60 -0.47 -17.61
CA ASP A 53 3.27 0.11 -17.46
C ASP A 53 2.78 0.09 -16.00
N PHE A 54 2.55 1.27 -15.42
CA PHE A 54 2.10 1.44 -14.04
C PHE A 54 0.89 2.35 -13.92
N LEU A 55 0.21 2.30 -12.77
CA LEU A 55 -0.85 3.24 -12.40
C LEU A 55 -0.50 3.93 -11.09
N ALA A 56 -0.41 5.26 -11.12
CA ALA A 56 -0.33 6.09 -9.92
C ALA A 56 -1.74 6.61 -9.56
N LEU A 57 -2.27 6.13 -8.43
CA LEU A 57 -3.62 6.45 -7.96
C LEU A 57 -3.57 7.13 -6.59
N ALA A 58 -4.56 7.98 -6.32
CA ALA A 58 -4.81 8.52 -4.97
C ALA A 58 -6.32 8.69 -4.70
N PRO A 59 -6.76 8.72 -3.43
CA PRO A 59 -8.16 8.94 -3.09
C PRO A 59 -8.61 10.40 -3.27
N THR A 60 -7.69 11.38 -3.22
CA THR A 60 -8.01 12.81 -3.36
C THR A 60 -7.31 13.44 -4.57
N GLY A 61 -7.89 14.51 -5.14
CA GLY A 61 -7.33 15.18 -6.31
C GLY A 61 -6.03 15.93 -6.03
N ILE A 62 -5.84 16.46 -4.82
CA ILE A 62 -4.58 17.10 -4.40
C ILE A 62 -3.44 16.07 -4.37
N ALA A 63 -3.68 14.91 -3.74
CA ALA A 63 -2.70 13.82 -3.73
C ALA A 63 -2.41 13.30 -5.15
N ALA A 64 -3.45 13.12 -5.97
CA ALA A 64 -3.30 12.70 -7.36
C ALA A 64 -2.47 13.67 -8.22
N LEU A 65 -2.54 14.98 -7.96
CA LEU A 65 -1.75 15.99 -8.70
C LEU A 65 -0.30 16.13 -8.20
N ASN A 66 -0.01 15.72 -6.96
CA ASN A 66 1.34 15.64 -6.43
C ASN A 66 2.08 14.35 -6.86
N LEU A 67 1.35 13.37 -7.39
CA LEU A 67 1.90 12.13 -7.95
C LEU A 67 2.30 12.31 -9.42
N THR A 68 3.48 11.83 -9.77
CA THR A 68 3.92 11.70 -11.17
C THR A 68 2.97 10.76 -11.93
N ASP A 69 2.37 11.23 -13.02
CA ASP A 69 1.29 10.53 -13.78
C ASP A 69 0.06 10.14 -12.93
N GLY A 70 -0.14 10.85 -11.81
CA GLY A 70 -1.19 10.56 -10.85
C GLY A 70 -2.60 10.89 -11.35
N SER A 71 -3.56 10.09 -10.89
CA SER A 71 -4.98 10.30 -11.14
C SER A 71 -5.83 9.79 -9.97
N THR A 72 -7.08 10.25 -9.84
CA THR A 72 -7.93 9.78 -8.73
C THR A 72 -8.49 8.39 -9.01
N ILE A 73 -8.54 7.54 -7.98
CA ILE A 73 -9.10 6.18 -8.04
C ILE A 73 -10.48 6.18 -8.73
N HIS A 74 -11.36 7.09 -8.28
CA HIS A 74 -12.71 7.27 -8.81
C HIS A 74 -12.74 7.56 -10.32
N ARG A 75 -11.90 8.47 -10.82
CA ARG A 75 -11.87 8.83 -12.25
C ARG A 75 -11.34 7.68 -13.10
N THR A 76 -10.20 7.12 -12.73
CA THR A 76 -9.45 6.17 -13.56
C THR A 76 -10.16 4.82 -13.64
N LEU A 77 -10.70 4.34 -12.52
CA LEU A 77 -11.45 3.08 -12.47
C LEU A 77 -12.96 3.24 -12.75
N LYS A 78 -13.43 4.48 -12.93
CA LYS A 78 -14.86 4.84 -13.10
C LYS A 78 -15.74 4.36 -11.94
N ILE A 79 -15.26 4.52 -10.72
CA ILE A 79 -15.98 4.19 -9.48
C ILE A 79 -16.70 5.45 -9.00
N ALA A 80 -18.02 5.37 -8.80
CA ALA A 80 -18.81 6.51 -8.32
C ALA A 80 -18.39 6.94 -6.89
N PRO A 81 -18.49 8.22 -6.53
CA PRO A 81 -18.33 8.66 -5.15
C PRO A 81 -19.49 8.17 -4.28
N GLY A 82 -19.24 7.89 -3.01
CA GLY A 82 -20.19 7.29 -2.07
C GLY A 82 -19.71 5.94 -1.55
N VAL A 83 -20.57 5.15 -0.91
CA VAL A 83 -20.23 3.81 -0.42
C VAL A 83 -20.28 2.78 -1.55
N CYS A 84 -19.19 2.04 -1.74
CA CYS A 84 -19.15 0.89 -2.65
C CYS A 84 -19.85 -0.31 -1.99
N ALA A 85 -20.89 -0.84 -2.63
CA ALA A 85 -21.54 -2.06 -2.16
C ALA A 85 -20.63 -3.29 -2.41
N PRO A 86 -20.68 -4.33 -1.56
CA PRO A 86 -19.93 -5.58 -1.78
C PRO A 86 -20.51 -6.45 -2.90
N ASP A 87 -21.25 -5.88 -3.85
CA ASP A 87 -21.96 -6.59 -4.93
C ASP A 87 -21.09 -6.86 -6.17
N GLY A 88 -19.77 -6.80 -5.97
CA GLY A 88 -18.74 -7.19 -6.93
C GLY A 88 -18.12 -6.01 -7.70
N PRO A 89 -16.84 -6.13 -8.09
CA PRO A 89 -16.09 -5.04 -8.71
C PRO A 89 -16.65 -4.63 -10.09
N LYS A 90 -17.27 -3.45 -10.13
CA LYS A 90 -17.79 -2.76 -11.33
C LYS A 90 -16.93 -1.54 -11.65
N GLY A 91 -16.59 -1.34 -12.92
CA GLY A 91 -15.76 -0.22 -13.34
C GLY A 91 -14.98 -0.52 -14.62
N SER A 92 -14.06 0.39 -14.97
CA SER A 92 -13.18 0.24 -16.13
C SER A 92 -12.01 -0.70 -15.81
N ARG A 93 -12.07 -1.94 -16.32
CA ARG A 93 -11.01 -2.95 -16.10
C ARG A 93 -9.81 -2.82 -17.04
N LYS A 94 -9.99 -2.23 -18.24
CA LYS A 94 -8.95 -2.16 -19.29
C LYS A 94 -7.61 -1.59 -18.81
N VAL A 95 -7.66 -0.53 -18.00
CA VAL A 95 -6.45 0.14 -17.49
C VAL A 95 -5.69 -0.72 -16.46
N LEU A 96 -6.41 -1.44 -15.60
CA LEU A 96 -5.82 -2.43 -14.70
C LEU A 96 -5.27 -3.63 -15.48
N ASP A 97 -5.95 -4.05 -16.55
CA ASP A 97 -5.53 -5.16 -17.40
C ASP A 97 -4.16 -4.87 -18.04
N ALA A 98 -3.93 -3.65 -18.52
CA ALA A 98 -2.65 -3.16 -19.05
C ALA A 98 -1.54 -3.03 -17.98
N ALA A 99 -1.85 -2.41 -16.84
CA ALA A 99 -0.84 -2.08 -15.81
C ALA A 99 -0.19 -3.32 -15.18
N LYS A 100 1.13 -3.29 -14.97
CA LYS A 100 1.91 -4.29 -14.22
C LYS A 100 2.09 -3.91 -12.75
N VAL A 101 2.21 -2.62 -12.46
CA VAL A 101 2.35 -2.08 -11.11
C VAL A 101 1.21 -1.11 -10.81
N ILE A 102 0.60 -1.21 -9.63
CA ILE A 102 -0.48 -0.33 -9.18
C ILE A 102 -0.07 0.32 -7.86
N ILE A 103 0.11 1.62 -7.89
CA ILE A 103 0.50 2.47 -6.75
C ILE A 103 -0.75 3.18 -6.23
N ILE A 104 -0.97 3.17 -4.92
CA ILE A 104 -2.01 3.94 -4.24
C ILE A 104 -1.36 4.78 -3.14
N ASP A 105 -1.25 6.09 -3.34
CA ASP A 105 -0.75 7.05 -2.34
C ASP A 105 -1.88 7.61 -1.47
N GLU A 106 -1.51 8.16 -0.31
CA GLU A 106 -2.39 8.57 0.78
C GLU A 106 -3.44 7.48 1.15
N ILE A 107 -2.97 6.23 1.25
CA ILE A 107 -3.80 5.05 1.53
C ILE A 107 -4.60 5.16 2.85
N SER A 108 -4.15 5.98 3.79
CA SER A 108 -4.85 6.29 5.05
C SER A 108 -6.21 6.97 4.83
N MET A 109 -6.38 7.69 3.73
CA MET A 109 -7.69 8.26 3.34
C MET A 109 -8.53 7.32 2.47
N CYS A 110 -8.01 6.14 2.10
CA CYS A 110 -8.72 5.16 1.31
C CYS A 110 -9.62 4.30 2.21
N ARG A 111 -10.93 4.48 2.07
CA ARG A 111 -11.94 3.79 2.87
C ARG A 111 -12.09 2.32 2.45
N ILE A 112 -12.37 1.42 3.39
CA ILE A 112 -12.39 -0.04 3.21
C ILE A 112 -13.28 -0.50 2.05
N ASP A 113 -14.43 0.11 1.83
CA ASP A 113 -15.34 -0.22 0.74
C ASP A 113 -14.74 0.10 -0.64
N LEU A 114 -14.04 1.24 -0.76
CA LEU A 114 -13.31 1.60 -1.96
C LEU A 114 -12.10 0.66 -2.14
N PHE A 115 -11.37 0.37 -1.07
CA PHE A 115 -10.22 -0.53 -1.08
C PHE A 115 -10.61 -1.94 -1.53
N ASP A 116 -11.64 -2.56 -0.92
CA ASP A 116 -12.15 -3.88 -1.29
C ASP A 116 -12.61 -3.92 -2.76
N HIS A 117 -13.27 -2.86 -3.22
CA HIS A 117 -13.72 -2.75 -4.60
C HIS A 117 -12.55 -2.68 -5.58
N VAL A 118 -11.53 -1.87 -5.27
CA VAL A 118 -10.29 -1.76 -6.06
C VAL A 118 -9.51 -3.07 -6.06
N MET A 119 -9.24 -3.66 -4.89
CA MET A 119 -8.52 -4.93 -4.78
C MET A 119 -9.27 -6.06 -5.48
N GLY A 120 -10.60 -6.11 -5.38
CA GLY A 120 -11.43 -7.01 -6.16
C GLY A 120 -11.29 -6.82 -7.69
N MET A 121 -11.20 -5.58 -8.19
CA MET A 121 -10.91 -5.31 -9.60
C MET A 121 -9.50 -5.79 -9.99
N ILE A 122 -8.51 -5.59 -9.12
CA ILE A 122 -7.11 -6.01 -9.34
C ILE A 122 -7.02 -7.55 -9.38
N SER A 123 -7.57 -8.27 -8.40
CA SER A 123 -7.58 -9.74 -8.39
C SER A 123 -8.25 -10.31 -9.66
N GLN A 124 -9.38 -9.76 -10.10
CA GLN A 124 -10.01 -10.15 -11.36
C GLN A 124 -9.16 -9.85 -12.60
N SER A 125 -8.28 -8.85 -12.52
CA SER A 125 -7.31 -8.59 -13.58
C SER A 125 -6.12 -9.55 -13.52
N MET A 126 -5.66 -9.94 -12.33
CA MET A 126 -4.58 -10.91 -12.16
C MET A 126 -4.95 -12.29 -12.70
N THR A 127 -6.19 -12.76 -12.47
CA THR A 127 -6.70 -14.02 -13.03
C THR A 127 -6.68 -14.06 -14.56
N ARG A 128 -6.73 -12.89 -15.23
CA ARG A 128 -6.82 -12.78 -16.69
C ARG A 128 -5.49 -12.40 -17.37
N ASN A 129 -4.63 -11.63 -16.69
CA ASN A 129 -3.46 -10.98 -17.29
C ASN A 129 -2.13 -11.27 -16.55
N GLY A 130 -2.13 -12.22 -15.61
CA GLY A 130 -0.97 -12.58 -14.80
C GLY A 130 -0.77 -11.69 -13.57
N ALA A 131 0.28 -11.97 -12.79
CA ALA A 131 0.60 -11.24 -11.57
C ALA A 131 0.75 -9.73 -11.79
N LYS A 132 0.41 -8.97 -10.74
CA LYS A 132 0.55 -7.50 -10.68
C LYS A 132 1.09 -7.13 -9.31
N GLN A 133 2.04 -6.21 -9.26
CA GLN A 133 2.54 -5.64 -8.03
C GLN A 133 1.57 -4.54 -7.55
N VAL A 134 1.29 -4.51 -6.26
CA VAL A 134 0.49 -3.47 -5.62
C VAL A 134 1.33 -2.79 -4.53
N VAL A 135 1.42 -1.47 -4.61
CA VAL A 135 2.20 -0.63 -3.71
C VAL A 135 1.25 0.36 -3.03
N LEU A 136 1.23 0.34 -1.70
CA LEU A 136 0.42 1.22 -0.88
C LEU A 136 1.33 2.20 -0.16
N VAL A 137 1.03 3.49 -0.22
CA VAL A 137 1.84 4.55 0.41
C VAL A 137 0.96 5.42 1.28
N GLY A 138 1.39 5.72 2.50
CA GLY A 138 0.67 6.60 3.42
C GLY A 138 1.03 6.36 4.88
N ASP A 139 0.25 6.93 5.80
CA ASP A 139 0.48 6.86 7.24
C ASP A 139 -0.87 6.95 7.95
N PHE A 140 -1.33 5.85 8.58
CA PHE A 140 -2.67 5.79 9.20
C PHE A 140 -2.78 6.66 10.46
N PHE A 141 -1.65 7.11 11.04
CA PHE A 141 -1.66 8.11 12.11
C PHE A 141 -1.90 9.56 11.62
N GLN A 142 -1.99 9.78 10.30
CA GLN A 142 -2.39 11.09 9.76
C GLN A 142 -3.91 11.21 9.69
N LEU A 143 -4.49 11.53 8.54
CA LEU A 143 -5.93 11.77 8.43
C LEU A 143 -6.66 10.47 8.08
N PRO A 144 -7.72 10.10 8.82
CA PRO A 144 -8.52 8.90 8.54
C PRO A 144 -9.38 9.08 7.28
N PRO A 145 -10.01 8.00 6.77
CA PRO A 145 -11.01 8.10 5.71
C PRO A 145 -12.18 9.00 6.14
N VAL A 146 -12.67 9.83 5.22
CA VAL A 146 -13.84 10.67 5.49
C VAL A 146 -15.11 9.82 5.45
N VAL A 147 -15.73 9.65 6.62
CA VAL A 147 -17.02 8.95 6.79
C VAL A 147 -18.10 9.99 7.10
N THR A 148 -19.10 10.12 6.24
CA THR A 148 -20.29 10.94 6.53
C THR A 148 -21.31 10.15 7.36
N GLU A 149 -22.23 10.83 8.04
CA GLU A 149 -23.35 10.18 8.76
C GLU A 149 -24.15 9.22 7.86
N ARG A 150 -24.31 9.59 6.58
CA ARG A 150 -25.01 8.77 5.57
C ARG A 150 -24.22 7.52 5.19
N ASP A 151 -22.90 7.66 5.05
CA ASP A 151 -22.02 6.53 4.72
C ASP A 151 -21.87 5.57 5.90
N SER A 152 -21.80 6.10 7.13
CA SER A 152 -21.60 5.34 8.37
C SER A 152 -22.60 4.19 8.55
N ALA A 153 -23.89 4.46 8.30
CA ALA A 153 -24.95 3.43 8.40
C ALA A 153 -24.79 2.29 7.38
N LEU A 154 -24.26 2.58 6.18
CA LEU A 154 -23.99 1.57 5.15
C LEU A 154 -22.68 0.81 5.45
N LEU A 155 -21.64 1.53 5.90
CA LEU A 155 -20.37 0.93 6.30
C LEU A 155 -20.56 -0.02 7.49
N MET A 156 -21.32 0.36 8.51
CA MET A 156 -21.63 -0.51 9.64
C MET A 156 -22.38 -1.80 9.22
N LYS A 157 -23.20 -1.73 8.17
CA LYS A 157 -23.90 -2.89 7.60
C LYS A 157 -22.96 -3.84 6.83
N PHE A 158 -21.98 -3.31 6.10
CA PHE A 158 -21.08 -4.11 5.26
C PHE A 158 -19.79 -4.53 5.98
N TYR A 159 -19.32 -3.72 6.93
CA TYR A 159 -18.06 -3.84 7.66
C TYR A 159 -18.30 -3.59 9.17
N PRO A 160 -19.05 -4.47 9.86
CA PRO A 160 -19.32 -4.34 11.29
C PRO A 160 -18.00 -4.33 12.08
N GLY A 161 -17.87 -3.40 13.03
CA GLY A 161 -16.62 -3.22 13.80
C GLY A 161 -15.52 -2.42 13.09
N ASN A 162 -15.83 -1.73 11.98
CA ASN A 162 -14.91 -0.82 11.30
C ASN A 162 -15.60 0.53 10.99
N LEU A 163 -15.99 1.26 12.04
CA LEU A 163 -16.77 2.50 11.91
C LEU A 163 -16.02 3.62 11.19
N GLN A 164 -14.69 3.68 11.36
CA GLN A 164 -13.83 4.66 10.68
C GLN A 164 -13.48 4.25 9.24
N GLY A 165 -13.80 3.01 8.84
CA GLY A 165 -13.62 2.51 7.48
C GLY A 165 -12.17 2.25 7.09
N TRP A 166 -11.31 1.83 8.03
CA TRP A 166 -9.90 1.53 7.81
C TRP A 166 -9.69 0.38 6.80
N CYS A 167 -8.89 0.62 5.75
CA CYS A 167 -8.61 -0.40 4.73
C CYS A 167 -7.69 -1.53 5.20
N PHE A 168 -6.86 -1.33 6.23
CA PHE A 168 -6.02 -2.41 6.79
C PHE A 168 -6.83 -3.53 7.46
N LYS A 169 -8.10 -3.29 7.81
CA LYS A 169 -9.04 -4.32 8.26
C LYS A 169 -9.65 -5.15 7.11
N SER A 170 -9.29 -4.88 5.86
CA SER A 170 -9.73 -5.65 4.71
C SER A 170 -9.09 -7.03 4.66
N ARG A 171 -9.87 -8.06 4.31
CA ARG A 171 -9.34 -9.38 3.93
C ARG A 171 -8.35 -9.33 2.76
N TYR A 172 -8.46 -8.30 1.89
CA TYR A 172 -7.52 -8.10 0.80
C TYR A 172 -6.18 -7.54 1.29
N TRP A 173 -6.13 -6.88 2.45
CA TRP A 173 -4.86 -6.45 3.05
C TRP A 173 -3.99 -7.67 3.37
N THR A 174 -4.55 -8.66 4.07
CA THR A 174 -3.90 -9.95 4.31
C THR A 174 -3.70 -10.75 3.02
N GLY A 175 -4.70 -10.78 2.13
CA GLY A 175 -4.68 -11.61 0.92
C GLY A 175 -3.71 -11.18 -0.18
N PHE A 176 -3.23 -9.93 -0.16
CA PHE A 176 -2.15 -9.45 -1.03
C PHE A 176 -0.76 -9.51 -0.35
N ASP A 177 -0.69 -9.86 0.94
CA ASP A 177 0.52 -9.90 1.78
C ASP A 177 1.44 -8.69 1.58
N PHE A 178 0.95 -7.52 1.99
CA PHE A 178 1.75 -6.29 1.95
C PHE A 178 2.89 -6.35 2.97
N GLU A 179 4.12 -6.31 2.48
CA GLU A 179 5.34 -6.18 3.27
C GLU A 179 5.46 -4.75 3.83
N PRO A 180 5.55 -4.57 5.16
CA PRO A 180 5.60 -3.25 5.76
C PRO A 180 7.02 -2.69 5.74
N HIS A 181 7.22 -1.53 5.09
CA HIS A 181 8.41 -0.71 5.27
C HIS A 181 8.03 0.58 5.96
N VAL A 182 8.27 0.66 7.28
CA VAL A 182 7.93 1.83 8.11
C VAL A 182 9.18 2.68 8.33
N LEU A 183 9.34 3.74 7.53
CA LEU A 183 10.46 4.68 7.64
C LEU A 183 10.36 5.44 8.99
N LYS A 184 11.35 5.27 9.88
CA LYS A 184 11.39 5.90 11.21
C LYS A 184 12.23 7.18 11.20
N THR A 185 13.23 7.27 10.33
CA THR A 185 14.14 8.42 10.24
C THR A 185 13.44 9.67 9.71
N VAL A 186 13.18 10.64 10.60
CA VAL A 186 12.60 11.95 10.23
C VAL A 186 13.69 12.85 9.64
N VAL A 187 13.53 13.27 8.38
CA VAL A 187 14.48 14.16 7.68
C VAL A 187 14.00 15.61 7.57
N ARG A 188 12.79 15.93 8.08
CA ARG A 188 12.17 17.26 8.01
C ARG A 188 12.47 18.13 9.23
N GLN A 189 12.52 17.53 10.42
CA GLN A 189 12.81 18.17 11.69
C GLN A 189 14.17 17.68 12.20
N SER A 190 14.92 18.55 12.88
CA SER A 190 16.25 18.23 13.44
C SER A 190 16.33 18.34 14.96
N ASP A 191 15.24 18.74 15.62
CA ASP A 191 15.15 18.97 17.07
C ASP A 191 14.61 17.68 17.74
N PRO A 192 15.43 16.96 18.54
CA PRO A 192 15.03 15.69 19.14
C PRO A 192 13.84 15.82 20.10
N ASP A 193 13.77 16.88 20.90
CA ASP A 193 12.69 17.08 21.87
C ASP A 193 11.36 17.35 21.16
N PHE A 194 11.41 18.09 20.05
CA PHE A 194 10.24 18.33 19.21
C PHE A 194 9.77 17.05 18.51
N ILE A 195 10.70 16.23 18.01
CA ILE A 195 10.39 14.93 17.36
C ILE A 195 9.77 13.96 18.36
N ASP A 196 10.31 13.84 19.56
CA ASP A 196 9.78 12.97 20.61
C ASP A 196 8.36 13.38 21.02
N ASN A 197 8.12 14.67 21.26
CA ASN A 197 6.78 15.17 21.58
C ASN A 197 5.79 14.98 20.41
N LEU A 198 6.23 15.09 19.16
CA LEU A 198 5.42 14.75 17.99
C LEU A 198 5.08 13.26 17.94
N ASN A 199 6.01 12.36 18.28
CA ASN A 199 5.79 10.92 18.32
C ASN A 199 4.81 10.53 19.44
N ARG A 200 4.92 11.14 20.62
CA ARG A 200 3.93 11.01 21.71
C ARG A 200 2.55 11.50 21.28
N ALA A 201 2.47 12.66 20.62
CA ALA A 201 1.20 13.18 20.11
C ALA A 201 0.58 12.28 19.03
N ARG A 202 1.40 11.57 18.25
CA ARG A 202 0.97 10.63 17.20
C ARG A 202 0.16 9.46 17.77
N VAL A 203 0.62 8.89 18.88
CA VAL A 203 0.00 7.73 19.56
C VAL A 203 -1.02 8.13 20.65
N GLY A 204 -1.19 9.44 20.89
CA GLY A 204 -2.16 9.97 21.83
C GLY A 204 -1.66 10.07 23.28
N ASP A 205 -0.35 9.99 23.52
CA ASP A 205 0.22 10.15 24.85
C ASP A 205 0.10 11.60 25.33
N ALA A 206 -0.72 11.80 26.36
CA ALA A 206 -0.98 13.09 26.98
C ALA A 206 0.26 13.73 27.64
N SER A 207 1.36 13.01 27.85
CA SER A 207 2.58 13.57 28.43
C SER A 207 3.21 14.69 27.58
N CYS A 208 2.94 14.72 26.26
CA CYS A 208 3.39 15.79 25.37
C CYS A 208 2.59 17.11 25.50
N LEU A 209 1.46 17.10 26.22
CA LEU A 209 0.54 18.25 26.22
C LEU A 209 1.17 19.49 26.85
N ASP A 210 1.95 19.37 27.92
CA ASP A 210 2.56 20.52 28.57
C ASP A 210 3.65 21.16 27.69
N TYR A 211 4.42 20.34 26.96
CA TYR A 211 5.37 20.81 25.96
C TYR A 211 4.68 21.67 24.89
N PHE A 212 3.65 21.14 24.20
CA PHE A 212 2.95 21.92 23.17
C PHE A 212 2.15 23.10 23.74
N ASN A 213 1.67 22.99 24.99
CA ASN A 213 0.94 24.06 25.64
C ASN A 213 1.83 25.23 26.11
N ALA A 214 3.14 25.04 26.26
CA ALA A 214 4.08 26.15 26.45
C ALA A 214 4.06 27.13 25.25
N HIS A 215 3.71 26.64 24.06
CA HIS A 215 3.53 27.44 22.83
C HIS A 215 2.12 28.00 22.67
N SER A 216 1.23 27.84 23.66
CA SER A 216 -0.16 28.27 23.55
C SER A 216 -0.37 29.77 23.78
N LYS A 217 -1.38 30.34 23.10
CA LYS A 217 -1.88 31.70 23.32
C LYS A 217 -3.34 31.66 23.79
N SER A 218 -3.73 32.62 24.63
CA SER A 218 -5.09 32.73 25.18
C SER A 218 -6.09 33.35 24.21
N SER A 219 -5.63 34.12 23.21
CA SER A 219 -6.46 34.80 22.22
C SER A 219 -5.74 34.89 20.87
N ARG A 220 -6.51 34.91 19.78
CA ARG A 220 -5.99 35.16 18.43
C ARG A 220 -5.29 36.52 18.31
N ALA A 221 -5.67 37.50 19.15
CA ALA A 221 -5.03 38.81 19.22
C ALA A 221 -3.56 38.77 19.72
N TYR A 222 -3.14 37.66 20.33
CA TYR A 222 -1.76 37.44 20.81
C TYR A 222 -0.94 36.49 19.92
N LEU A 223 -1.46 36.13 18.74
CA LEU A 223 -0.63 35.45 17.73
C LEU A 223 0.39 36.44 17.15
N PRO A 224 1.57 35.97 16.71
CA PRO A 224 2.46 36.79 15.91
C PRO A 224 1.72 37.32 14.67
N LYS A 225 2.06 38.54 14.25
CA LYS A 225 1.46 39.14 13.06
C LYS A 225 1.67 38.24 11.84
N ASP A 226 0.70 38.22 10.93
CA ASP A 226 0.76 37.50 9.65
C ASP A 226 0.86 35.96 9.77
N THR A 227 0.64 35.39 10.96
CA THR A 227 0.64 33.93 11.22
C THR A 227 -0.50 33.21 10.51
N LEU A 228 -0.16 32.21 9.69
CA LEU A 228 -1.09 31.24 9.12
C LEU A 228 -1.71 30.35 10.21
N VAL A 229 -3.05 30.31 10.29
CA VAL A 229 -3.78 29.43 11.23
C VAL A 229 -4.24 28.12 10.55
N LEU A 230 -3.90 26.97 11.12
CA LEU A 230 -4.35 25.65 10.68
C LEU A 230 -5.60 25.23 11.46
N CYS A 231 -6.73 25.05 10.77
CA CYS A 231 -8.04 24.80 11.37
C CYS A 231 -8.62 23.41 11.04
N ALA A 232 -9.52 22.90 11.89
CA ALA A 232 -10.13 21.59 11.70
C ALA A 232 -11.06 21.50 10.46
N ASN A 233 -11.76 22.58 10.11
CA ASN A 233 -12.76 22.61 9.03
C ASN A 233 -12.77 23.94 8.26
N ASN A 234 -13.36 23.94 7.06
CA ASN A 234 -13.40 25.12 6.19
C ASN A 234 -14.17 26.28 6.85
N ARG A 235 -15.26 26.03 7.60
CA ARG A 235 -16.06 27.08 8.24
C ARG A 235 -15.23 28.01 9.14
N ILE A 236 -14.30 27.46 9.93
CA ILE A 236 -13.39 28.26 10.77
C ILE A 236 -12.40 29.03 9.90
N ALA A 237 -11.75 28.36 8.95
CA ALA A 237 -10.76 28.98 8.07
C ALA A 237 -11.36 30.12 7.23
N ASP A 238 -12.53 29.90 6.64
CA ASP A 238 -13.25 30.87 5.83
C ASP A 238 -13.75 32.07 6.67
N SER A 239 -14.06 31.87 7.96
CA SER A 239 -14.39 32.99 8.87
C SER A 239 -13.18 33.87 9.10
N ILE A 240 -12.05 33.28 9.51
CA ILE A 240 -10.80 34.00 9.75
C ILE A 240 -10.34 34.71 8.47
N ASN A 241 -10.41 34.05 7.30
CA ASN A 241 -10.04 34.64 6.02
C ASN A 241 -10.94 35.84 5.64
N ARG A 242 -12.26 35.72 5.78
CA ARG A 242 -13.18 36.86 5.52
C ARG A 242 -12.93 38.02 6.47
N GLU A 243 -12.90 37.76 7.78
CA GLU A 243 -12.70 38.80 8.81
C GLU A 243 -11.44 39.64 8.55
N ASN A 244 -10.33 39.00 8.12
CA ASN A 244 -9.11 39.73 7.80
C ASN A 244 -9.19 40.51 6.47
N VAL A 245 -9.85 39.97 5.43
CA VAL A 245 -10.00 40.67 4.13
C VAL A 245 -11.02 41.80 4.20
N ASP A 246 -12.07 41.65 5.01
CA ASP A 246 -13.09 42.68 5.22
C ASP A 246 -12.54 43.85 6.03
N ALA A 247 -11.60 43.61 6.95
CA ALA A 247 -10.88 44.63 7.71
C ALA A 247 -9.85 45.44 6.89
N LEU A 248 -9.54 45.04 5.65
CA LEU A 248 -8.64 45.79 4.77
C LEU A 248 -9.39 46.90 4.02
N ASP A 249 -8.99 48.14 4.29
CA ASP A 249 -9.40 49.34 3.55
C ASP A 249 -8.64 49.44 2.21
N ALA A 250 -9.04 48.60 1.27
CA ALA A 250 -8.52 48.56 -0.09
C ALA A 250 -9.58 48.06 -1.07
N PRO A 251 -9.56 48.50 -2.35
CA PRO A 251 -10.42 47.96 -3.39
C PRO A 251 -10.30 46.43 -3.50
N LYS A 252 -11.44 45.75 -3.50
CA LYS A 252 -11.54 44.30 -3.56
C LYS A 252 -11.72 43.85 -5.02
N VAL A 253 -10.79 43.04 -5.52
CA VAL A 253 -10.81 42.44 -6.87
C VAL A 253 -11.19 40.97 -6.74
N GLU A 254 -12.15 40.52 -7.56
CA GLU A 254 -12.61 39.15 -7.56
C GLU A 254 -12.12 38.38 -8.79
N PHE A 255 -11.54 37.20 -8.56
CA PHE A 255 -11.10 36.29 -9.60
C PHE A 255 -11.98 35.04 -9.61
N ALA A 256 -12.76 34.88 -10.67
CA ALA A 256 -13.47 33.64 -10.97
C ALA A 256 -12.56 32.65 -11.73
N ALA A 257 -12.65 31.38 -11.37
CA ALA A 257 -11.99 30.28 -12.06
C ALA A 257 -12.73 29.90 -13.36
N ALA A 258 -11.98 29.41 -14.34
CA ALA A 258 -12.52 28.76 -15.53
C ALA A 258 -12.24 27.25 -15.50
N ALA A 259 -13.18 26.45 -15.99
CA ALA A 259 -13.07 25.00 -16.06
C ALA A 259 -13.44 24.51 -17.45
N THR A 260 -12.65 23.59 -18.00
CA THR A 260 -12.88 22.97 -19.32
C THR A 260 -12.78 21.45 -19.20
N GLY A 261 -13.63 20.70 -19.92
CA GLY A 261 -13.66 19.24 -19.85
C GLY A 261 -14.22 18.71 -18.52
N THR A 262 -13.70 17.59 -18.04
CA THR A 262 -14.22 16.89 -16.84
C THR A 262 -13.50 17.34 -15.58
N VAL A 263 -14.12 18.24 -14.81
CA VAL A 263 -13.60 18.78 -13.54
C VAL A 263 -14.55 18.45 -12.38
N SER A 264 -14.08 17.70 -11.38
CA SER A 264 -14.83 17.43 -10.15
C SER A 264 -14.44 18.38 -9.02
N ASN A 265 -15.20 18.39 -7.91
CA ASN A 265 -14.86 19.22 -6.75
C ASN A 265 -13.51 18.86 -6.10
N GLY A 266 -13.04 17.62 -6.23
CA GLY A 266 -11.73 17.20 -5.72
C GLY A 266 -10.54 17.73 -6.53
N ASP A 267 -10.77 18.21 -7.75
CA ASP A 267 -9.74 18.67 -8.69
C ASP A 267 -9.47 20.18 -8.61
N LYS A 268 -10.29 20.90 -7.84
CA LYS A 268 -10.22 22.37 -7.73
C LYS A 268 -9.10 22.77 -6.78
N MET A 269 -7.90 22.97 -7.33
CA MET A 269 -6.68 23.31 -6.57
C MET A 269 -6.74 24.71 -5.93
N ALA A 270 -7.37 25.66 -6.62
CA ALA A 270 -7.63 27.01 -6.14
C ALA A 270 -9.14 27.24 -5.91
N PRO A 271 -9.54 28.20 -5.06
CA PRO A 271 -10.95 28.55 -4.87
C PRO A 271 -11.63 28.94 -6.20
N GLU A 272 -12.89 28.52 -6.39
CA GLU A 272 -13.69 28.89 -7.58
C GLU A 272 -13.84 30.39 -7.74
N ARG A 273 -13.91 31.10 -6.60
CA ARG A 273 -13.93 32.55 -6.49
C ARG A 273 -12.98 32.92 -5.37
N ILE A 274 -12.07 33.86 -5.63
CA ILE A 274 -11.19 34.43 -4.61
C ILE A 274 -11.25 35.96 -4.71
N VAL A 275 -11.43 36.60 -3.57
CA VAL A 275 -11.42 38.06 -3.43
C VAL A 275 -10.08 38.45 -2.83
N LEU A 276 -9.35 39.33 -3.51
CA LEU A 276 -8.04 39.82 -3.11
C LEU A 276 -8.02 41.35 -3.13
N CYS A 277 -7.20 41.93 -2.27
CA CYS A 277 -6.98 43.38 -2.19
C CYS A 277 -5.56 43.64 -1.65
N ARG A 278 -5.07 44.87 -1.80
CA ARG A 278 -3.78 45.28 -1.25
C ARG A 278 -3.76 45.06 0.27
N GLY A 279 -2.69 44.41 0.76
CA GLY A 279 -2.53 44.01 2.16
C GLY A 279 -3.04 42.59 2.48
N ALA A 280 -3.73 41.91 1.54
CA ALA A 280 -4.21 40.55 1.76
C ALA A 280 -3.05 39.56 1.91
N ARG A 281 -3.06 38.73 2.96
CA ARG A 281 -2.14 37.59 3.11
C ARG A 281 -2.60 36.44 2.23
N VAL A 282 -1.68 35.98 1.39
CA VAL A 282 -1.89 34.90 0.42
C VAL A 282 -0.76 33.88 0.50
N MET A 283 -0.98 32.71 -0.08
CA MET A 283 0.06 31.72 -0.28
C MET A 283 -0.05 31.10 -1.67
N SER A 284 1.11 30.79 -2.27
CA SER A 284 1.18 30.12 -3.56
C SER A 284 0.63 28.70 -3.47
N LEU A 285 -0.03 28.28 -4.54
CA LEU A 285 -0.52 26.92 -4.79
C LEU A 285 0.36 26.15 -5.78
N VAL A 286 1.41 26.79 -6.30
CA VAL A 286 2.27 26.27 -7.39
C VAL A 286 3.74 26.54 -7.10
N ASN A 287 4.62 25.79 -7.78
CA ASN A 287 6.05 25.91 -7.63
C ASN A 287 6.64 26.80 -8.73
N SER A 288 7.42 27.81 -8.35
CA SER A 288 8.31 28.56 -9.24
C SER A 288 9.64 28.84 -8.52
N PRO A 289 10.54 27.83 -8.42
CA PRO A 289 11.78 27.96 -7.67
C PRO A 289 12.71 29.06 -8.22
N GLN A 290 12.61 29.36 -9.52
CA GLN A 290 13.34 30.44 -10.19
C GLN A 290 12.92 31.83 -9.69
N GLU A 291 11.65 31.99 -9.32
CA GLU A 291 11.08 33.21 -8.74
C GLU A 291 11.08 33.18 -7.20
N GLY A 292 11.76 32.21 -6.59
CA GLY A 292 11.96 32.10 -5.14
C GLY A 292 10.78 31.55 -4.33
N TYR A 293 9.70 31.04 -4.96
CA TYR A 293 8.53 30.55 -4.23
C TYR A 293 8.09 29.13 -4.63
N VAL A 294 7.48 28.42 -3.67
CA VAL A 294 6.93 27.08 -3.83
C VAL A 294 5.49 27.01 -3.32
N ASN A 295 4.78 25.92 -3.61
CA ASN A 295 3.46 25.66 -3.05
C ASN A 295 3.54 25.65 -1.51
N GLY A 296 2.84 26.58 -0.86
CA GLY A 296 2.96 26.84 0.57
C GLY A 296 3.66 28.15 0.94
N THR A 297 4.50 28.73 0.07
CA THR A 297 5.17 30.02 0.33
C THR A 297 4.11 31.11 0.51
N GLN A 298 4.20 31.82 1.63
CA GLN A 298 3.28 32.89 1.99
C GLN A 298 3.80 34.25 1.49
N GLY A 299 2.89 35.20 1.34
CA GLY A 299 3.21 36.55 0.89
C GLY A 299 2.06 37.51 1.09
N THR A 300 2.32 38.78 0.80
CA THR A 300 1.34 39.86 0.94
C THR A 300 1.06 40.48 -0.42
N VAL A 301 -0.22 40.58 -0.78
CA VAL A 301 -0.67 41.26 -2.00
C VAL A 301 -0.30 42.74 -1.92
N THR A 302 0.49 43.20 -2.88
CA THR A 302 0.90 44.61 -2.98
C THR A 302 0.05 45.39 -3.99
N ASP A 303 -0.48 44.71 -5.01
CA ASP A 303 -1.41 45.23 -6.01
C ASP A 303 -2.23 44.09 -6.63
N ALA A 304 -3.40 44.39 -7.18
CA ALA A 304 -4.27 43.41 -7.86
C ALA A 304 -5.05 44.06 -9.01
N SER A 305 -4.98 43.46 -10.20
CA SER A 305 -5.71 43.84 -11.41
C SER A 305 -6.67 42.72 -11.84
N ALA A 306 -7.49 42.90 -12.87
CA ALA A 306 -8.46 41.87 -13.30
C ALA A 306 -7.81 40.58 -13.84
N ASP A 307 -6.58 40.70 -14.33
CA ASP A 307 -5.78 39.67 -15.00
C ASP A 307 -4.72 39.03 -14.09
N ALA A 308 -4.16 39.77 -13.13
CA ALA A 308 -3.00 39.36 -12.34
C ALA A 308 -2.98 39.94 -10.91
N VAL A 309 -2.09 39.41 -10.07
CA VAL A 309 -1.88 39.84 -8.68
C VAL A 309 -0.40 40.02 -8.40
N THR A 310 0.03 41.17 -7.89
CA THR A 310 1.45 41.41 -7.55
C THR A 310 1.70 41.11 -6.08
N VAL A 311 2.44 40.04 -5.79
CA VAL A 311 2.70 39.54 -4.43
C VAL A 311 4.15 39.80 -4.03
N LYS A 312 4.36 40.29 -2.80
CA LYS A 312 5.66 40.25 -2.12
C LYS A 312 5.67 38.99 -1.26
N PHE A 313 6.36 37.94 -1.70
CA PHE A 313 6.52 36.72 -0.91
C PHE A 313 7.50 36.94 0.24
N ASP A 314 7.28 36.21 1.33
CA ASP A 314 8.13 36.28 2.51
C ASP A 314 9.49 35.63 2.18
N GLY A 315 10.59 36.34 2.49
CA GLY A 315 11.95 35.89 2.15
C GLY A 315 12.38 36.04 0.70
N VAL A 316 11.53 36.58 -0.19
CA VAL A 316 11.87 36.91 -1.59
C VAL A 316 12.02 38.42 -1.73
N ASP A 317 13.15 38.92 -2.25
CA ASP A 317 13.45 40.36 -2.30
C ASP A 317 12.61 41.13 -3.33
N GLU A 318 12.29 40.54 -4.46
CA GLU A 318 11.48 41.17 -5.49
C GLU A 318 9.97 40.96 -5.28
N LYS A 319 9.16 41.72 -6.02
CA LYS A 319 7.71 41.50 -6.11
C LYS A 319 7.42 40.66 -7.34
N VAL A 320 6.67 39.58 -7.18
CA VAL A 320 6.32 38.68 -8.27
C VAL A 320 4.93 39.02 -8.81
N ARG A 321 4.79 39.10 -10.13
CA ARG A 321 3.50 39.21 -10.81
C ARG A 321 2.94 37.81 -11.04
N ILE A 322 1.82 37.51 -10.39
CA ILE A 322 1.15 36.20 -10.44
C ILE A 322 -0.03 36.27 -11.41
N GLU A 323 0.05 35.51 -12.49
CA GLU A 323 -1.00 35.39 -13.51
C GLU A 323 -1.81 34.09 -13.34
N ARG A 324 -2.81 33.87 -14.20
CA ARG A 324 -3.65 32.67 -14.12
C ARG A 324 -2.87 31.41 -14.48
N HIS A 325 -2.87 30.43 -13.59
CA HIS A 325 -2.31 29.10 -13.80
C HIS A 325 -3.40 28.14 -14.28
N ARG A 326 -3.06 27.25 -15.23
CA ARG A 326 -3.94 26.19 -15.75
C ARG A 326 -3.44 24.82 -15.28
N TRP A 327 -4.09 24.24 -14.27
CA TRP A 327 -3.83 22.86 -13.85
C TRP A 327 -4.52 21.90 -14.82
N GLU A 328 -3.76 20.93 -15.34
CA GLU A 328 -4.30 19.85 -16.18
C GLU A 328 -4.78 18.68 -15.33
N ILE A 329 -5.94 18.12 -15.70
CA ILE A 329 -6.61 17.08 -14.93
C ILE A 329 -6.42 15.76 -15.66
N ASN A 330 -5.51 14.96 -15.11
CA ASN A 330 -5.05 13.72 -15.70
C ASN A 330 -5.98 12.53 -15.42
N LYS A 331 -5.96 11.58 -16.36
CA LYS A 331 -6.59 10.26 -16.25
C LYS A 331 -5.69 9.24 -16.94
N SER A 332 -5.33 8.18 -16.22
CA SER A 332 -4.66 7.04 -16.84
C SER A 332 -5.68 6.19 -17.63
N GLU A 333 -5.32 5.75 -18.82
CA GLU A 333 -6.14 4.87 -19.63
C GLU A 333 -5.31 3.85 -20.43
N ALA A 334 -5.94 2.73 -20.78
CA ALA A 334 -5.33 1.73 -21.63
C ALA A 334 -5.49 2.15 -23.10
N VAL A 335 -4.37 2.31 -23.78
CA VAL A 335 -4.28 2.45 -25.23
C VAL A 335 -3.71 1.16 -25.82
N VAL A 336 -4.00 0.89 -27.10
CA VAL A 336 -3.34 -0.19 -27.84
C VAL A 336 -2.32 0.44 -28.76
N GLU A 337 -1.07 0.02 -28.63
CA GLU A 337 0.04 0.42 -29.50
C GLU A 337 0.59 -0.81 -30.22
N MET A 338 1.33 -0.62 -31.31
CA MET A 338 2.08 -1.71 -31.92
C MET A 338 3.48 -1.75 -31.32
N ASP A 339 3.99 -2.94 -31.00
CA ASP A 339 5.41 -3.12 -30.69
C ASP A 339 6.27 -3.13 -31.98
N ASP A 340 7.59 -3.24 -31.82
CA ASP A 340 8.56 -3.25 -32.92
C ASP A 340 8.37 -4.43 -33.90
N GLU A 341 7.61 -5.46 -33.50
CA GLU A 341 7.22 -6.61 -34.31
C GLU A 341 5.82 -6.46 -34.92
N GLY A 342 5.16 -5.30 -34.75
CA GLY A 342 3.83 -5.01 -35.27
C GLY A 342 2.68 -5.64 -34.49
N ARG A 343 2.91 -6.15 -33.28
CA ARG A 343 1.89 -6.80 -32.44
C ARG A 343 1.19 -5.78 -31.53
N PRO A 344 -0.14 -5.90 -31.31
CA PRO A 344 -0.87 -5.01 -30.44
C PRO A 344 -0.54 -5.26 -28.95
N VAL A 345 0.03 -4.27 -28.28
CA VAL A 345 0.34 -4.25 -26.85
C VAL A 345 -0.54 -3.21 -26.15
N ASN A 346 -1.14 -3.60 -25.03
CA ASN A 346 -1.86 -2.64 -24.18
C ASN A 346 -0.85 -1.83 -23.35
N ARG A 347 -0.82 -0.52 -23.53
CA ARG A 347 -0.03 0.43 -22.75
C ARG A 347 -0.91 1.28 -21.86
N VAL A 348 -0.39 1.72 -20.71
CA VAL A 348 -1.00 2.76 -19.89
C VAL A 348 -0.48 4.12 -20.34
N LYS A 349 -1.38 5.03 -20.74
CA LYS A 349 -1.05 6.43 -21.00
C LYS A 349 -1.87 7.37 -20.15
N THR A 350 -1.26 8.51 -19.83
CA THR A 350 -1.91 9.63 -19.14
C THR A 350 -2.54 10.55 -20.18
N ALA A 351 -3.86 10.75 -20.10
CA ALA A 351 -4.61 11.68 -20.95
C ALA A 351 -5.15 12.85 -20.11
N VAL A 352 -5.07 14.07 -20.66
CA VAL A 352 -5.70 15.27 -20.08
C VAL A 352 -7.19 15.25 -20.41
N VAL A 353 -8.05 15.08 -19.41
CA VAL A 353 -9.52 15.03 -19.59
C VAL A 353 -10.24 16.31 -19.21
N GLY A 354 -9.51 17.27 -18.64
CA GLY A 354 -10.02 18.57 -18.26
C GLY A 354 -8.88 19.48 -17.82
N ALA A 355 -9.23 20.73 -17.57
CA ALA A 355 -8.33 21.71 -17.00
C ALA A 355 -9.09 22.69 -16.12
N TYR A 356 -8.43 23.17 -15.08
CA TYR A 356 -8.92 24.18 -14.17
C TYR A 356 -7.97 25.37 -14.22
N THR A 357 -8.48 26.60 -14.38
CA THR A 357 -7.68 27.80 -14.60
C THR A 357 -8.07 28.90 -13.63
N GLN A 358 -7.14 29.35 -12.79
CA GLN A 358 -7.37 30.36 -11.74
C GLN A 358 -6.04 31.00 -11.35
N ILE A 359 -6.07 32.17 -10.69
CA ILE A 359 -4.88 32.70 -10.01
C ILE A 359 -4.38 31.65 -8.98
N PRO A 360 -3.11 31.22 -8.99
CA PRO A 360 -2.57 30.18 -8.12
C PRO A 360 -2.29 30.67 -6.68
N LEU A 361 -3.24 31.39 -6.10
CA LEU A 361 -3.20 31.91 -4.75
C LEU A 361 -4.43 31.44 -3.96
N LYS A 362 -4.26 31.24 -2.66
CA LYS A 362 -5.36 31.23 -1.68
C LYS A 362 -5.05 32.20 -0.55
N LEU A 363 -6.09 32.69 0.13
CA LEU A 363 -5.92 33.45 1.37
C LEU A 363 -5.17 32.61 2.42
N ALA A 364 -4.23 33.23 3.10
CA ALA A 364 -3.29 32.57 4.02
C ALA A 364 -3.39 33.05 5.47
N TYR A 365 -4.52 33.67 5.86
CA TYR A 365 -4.81 33.88 7.28
C TYR A 365 -5.20 32.57 7.96
N ALA A 366 -5.95 31.71 7.27
CA ALA A 366 -6.24 30.37 7.74
C ALA A 366 -6.46 29.35 6.60
N ILE A 367 -6.05 28.11 6.83
CA ILE A 367 -6.37 26.96 5.97
C ILE A 367 -6.82 25.78 6.83
N THR A 368 -7.41 24.75 6.22
CA THR A 368 -7.70 23.51 6.95
C THR A 368 -6.45 22.65 7.10
N ILE A 369 -6.38 21.90 8.20
CA ILE A 369 -5.31 20.91 8.44
C ILE A 369 -5.24 19.90 7.28
N HIS A 370 -6.39 19.45 6.77
CA HIS A 370 -6.52 18.65 5.55
C HIS A 370 -5.79 19.28 4.34
N LYS A 371 -5.97 20.59 4.11
CA LYS A 371 -5.31 21.36 3.02
C LYS A 371 -3.85 21.73 3.34
N SER A 372 -3.30 21.25 4.46
CA SER A 372 -1.89 21.41 4.86
C SER A 372 -1.10 20.09 4.81
N GLN A 373 -1.75 18.96 4.54
CA GLN A 373 -1.10 17.67 4.31
C GLN A 373 -0.10 17.78 3.15
N GLY A 374 1.02 17.07 3.23
CA GLY A 374 2.20 17.27 2.37
C GLY A 374 3.02 18.53 2.67
N LEU A 375 2.38 19.68 2.92
CA LEU A 375 3.04 20.98 3.10
C LEU A 375 3.93 21.04 4.37
N THR A 376 4.82 22.04 4.36
CA THR A 376 5.72 22.42 5.47
C THR A 376 5.74 23.94 5.58
N PHE A 377 5.77 24.48 6.80
CA PHE A 377 5.82 25.92 7.08
C PHE A 377 6.98 26.24 8.04
N ASP A 378 7.52 27.44 7.94
CA ASP A 378 8.50 27.95 8.90
C ASP A 378 7.84 28.37 10.22
N ALA A 379 6.65 28.99 10.14
CA ALA A 379 5.81 29.28 11.30
C ALA A 379 4.32 29.09 10.99
N CYS A 380 3.55 28.57 11.94
CA CYS A 380 2.09 28.53 11.88
C CYS A 380 1.45 28.43 13.28
N CYS A 381 0.16 28.75 13.35
CA CYS A 381 -0.65 28.52 14.54
C CYS A 381 -1.59 27.32 14.34
N VAL A 382 -1.53 26.32 15.20
CA VAL A 382 -2.46 25.17 15.17
C VAL A 382 -3.69 25.47 16.02
N HIS A 383 -4.88 25.43 15.41
CA HIS A 383 -6.13 25.70 16.10
C HIS A 383 -6.70 24.43 16.78
N THR A 384 -6.76 24.39 18.10
CA THR A 384 -6.95 23.14 18.88
C THR A 384 -8.35 22.54 18.90
N LYS A 385 -9.37 23.26 18.40
CA LYS A 385 -10.74 22.70 18.20
C LYS A 385 -10.79 21.69 17.03
N VAL A 386 -10.00 20.62 17.13
CA VAL A 386 -10.05 19.42 16.30
C VAL A 386 -11.16 18.48 16.76
N PHE A 387 -11.54 17.55 15.88
CA PHE A 387 -12.60 16.57 16.10
C PHE A 387 -12.32 15.17 15.56
N ALA A 388 -11.21 14.98 14.84
CA ALA A 388 -10.87 13.72 14.17
C ALA A 388 -9.53 13.17 14.67
N GLU A 389 -9.38 11.85 14.63
CA GLU A 389 -8.15 11.13 14.92
C GLU A 389 -6.98 11.66 14.05
N GLY A 390 -5.79 11.76 14.63
CA GLY A 390 -4.56 12.23 13.96
C GLY A 390 -4.56 13.70 13.53
N GLN A 391 -5.71 14.39 13.51
CA GLN A 391 -5.83 15.76 13.01
C GLN A 391 -4.95 16.76 13.77
N LEU A 392 -4.83 16.63 15.10
CA LEU A 392 -3.93 17.47 15.89
C LEU A 392 -2.46 17.21 15.53
N TYR A 393 -2.06 15.94 15.48
CA TYR A 393 -0.70 15.52 15.08
C TYR A 393 -0.31 16.01 13.68
N VAL A 394 -1.22 15.92 12.70
CA VAL A 394 -0.99 16.46 11.35
C VAL A 394 -0.76 17.97 11.40
N GLY A 395 -1.53 18.72 12.19
CA GLY A 395 -1.32 20.15 12.39
C GLY A 395 0.03 20.49 13.03
N LEU A 396 0.36 19.84 14.15
CA LEU A 396 1.62 20.05 14.88
C LEU A 396 2.87 19.72 14.03
N SER A 397 2.79 18.67 13.21
CA SER A 397 3.89 18.21 12.33
C SER A 397 4.12 19.05 11.05
N ARG A 398 3.39 20.17 10.87
CA ARG A 398 3.58 21.05 9.70
C ARG A 398 4.78 21.98 9.81
N VAL A 399 5.28 22.27 11.02
CA VAL A 399 6.43 23.17 11.22
C VAL A 399 7.76 22.42 11.29
N ARG A 400 8.85 23.12 10.97
CA ARG A 400 10.24 22.61 11.02
C ARG A 400 10.80 22.52 12.44
N SER A 401 10.37 23.37 13.35
CA SER A 401 10.83 23.43 14.74
C SER A 401 9.75 23.96 15.69
N ALA A 402 9.91 23.70 16.99
CA ALA A 402 9.01 24.21 18.02
C ALA A 402 8.95 25.75 18.07
N ALA A 403 10.03 26.45 17.73
CA ALA A 403 10.07 27.91 17.65
C ALA A 403 9.08 28.49 16.61
N GLY A 404 8.81 27.76 15.53
CA GLY A 404 7.79 28.11 14.53
C GLY A 404 6.36 27.74 14.95
N LEU A 405 6.18 27.00 16.04
CA LEU A 405 4.87 26.56 16.52
C LEU A 405 4.23 27.60 17.43
N THR A 406 2.97 27.91 17.14
CA THR A 406 2.04 28.51 18.12
C THR A 406 0.78 27.66 18.19
N VAL A 407 0.10 27.64 19.34
CA VAL A 407 -1.12 26.85 19.54
C VAL A 407 -2.25 27.73 20.08
N PHE A 408 -3.47 27.58 19.57
CA PHE A 408 -4.61 28.42 19.99
C PHE A 408 -5.97 27.69 19.96
N PRO A 409 -6.78 27.74 21.04
CA PRO A 409 -6.39 28.03 22.43
C PRO A 409 -5.43 26.94 22.97
N LYS A 410 -5.27 26.81 24.29
CA LYS A 410 -4.58 25.66 24.91
C LYS A 410 -5.16 24.33 24.37
N ILE A 411 -4.32 23.29 24.25
CA ILE A 411 -4.75 21.92 23.94
C ILE A 411 -5.38 21.32 25.20
N GLU A 412 -6.66 20.97 25.09
CA GLU A 412 -7.38 20.16 26.08
C GLU A 412 -7.04 18.66 25.82
N PRO A 413 -6.90 17.80 26.84
CA PRO A 413 -6.54 16.39 26.63
C PRO A 413 -7.47 15.63 25.68
N ASN A 414 -8.77 15.95 25.67
CA ASN A 414 -9.76 15.38 24.75
C ASN A 414 -9.61 15.81 23.26
N ARG A 415 -8.64 16.68 22.94
CA ARG A 415 -8.26 17.06 21.56
C ARG A 415 -7.10 16.23 21.03
N LEU A 416 -6.39 15.53 21.91
CA LEU A 416 -5.35 14.60 21.53
C LEU A 416 -5.99 13.23 21.22
N ILE A 417 -6.53 13.11 20.01
CA ILE A 417 -7.29 11.94 19.57
C ILE A 417 -6.38 11.09 18.66
N ALA A 418 -6.01 9.91 19.13
CA ALA A 418 -5.30 8.90 18.34
C ALA A 418 -6.17 7.63 18.24
N SER A 419 -6.10 6.95 17.10
CA SER A 419 -6.90 5.76 16.85
C SER A 419 -6.23 4.54 17.48
N ARG A 420 -6.88 3.91 18.46
CA ARG A 420 -6.39 2.66 19.07
C ARG A 420 -6.22 1.55 18.03
N GLU A 421 -7.11 1.49 17.03
CA GLU A 421 -7.07 0.51 15.95
C GLU A 421 -5.84 0.69 15.05
N VAL A 422 -5.31 1.92 14.95
CA VAL A 422 -4.08 2.23 14.21
C VAL A 422 -2.84 1.92 15.03
N VAL A 423 -2.86 2.19 16.34
CA VAL A 423 -1.78 1.78 17.26
C VAL A 423 -1.62 0.26 17.21
N GLU A 424 -2.69 -0.49 17.47
CA GLU A 424 -2.68 -1.96 17.42
C GLU A 424 -2.26 -2.51 16.04
N PHE A 425 -2.61 -1.81 14.96
CA PHE A 425 -2.14 -2.16 13.62
C PHE A 425 -0.63 -1.97 13.46
N TYR A 426 -0.07 -0.81 13.80
CA TYR A 426 1.37 -0.57 13.67
C TYR A 426 2.20 -1.44 14.63
N ASP A 427 1.74 -1.64 15.86
CA ASP A 427 2.36 -2.57 16.80
C ASP A 427 2.45 -3.97 16.17
N SER A 428 1.38 -4.44 15.51
CA SER A 428 1.39 -5.74 14.81
C SER A 428 2.36 -5.82 13.63
N LEU A 429 2.70 -4.69 12.99
CA LEU A 429 3.73 -4.65 11.94
C LEU A 429 5.13 -4.79 12.54
N GLU A 430 5.41 -4.13 13.66
CA GLU A 430 6.71 -4.26 14.33
C GLU A 430 6.89 -5.68 14.90
N HIS A 431 5.85 -6.28 15.49
CA HIS A 431 5.90 -7.67 15.94
C HIS A 431 6.08 -8.66 14.78
N ARG A 432 5.54 -8.40 13.58
CA ARG A 432 5.84 -9.21 12.37
C ARG A 432 7.31 -9.13 11.93
N MET A 433 8.03 -8.07 12.30
CA MET A 433 9.47 -7.92 12.01
C MET A 433 10.34 -8.51 13.13
N GLU A 434 9.83 -8.59 14.36
CA GLU A 434 10.54 -9.11 15.54
C GLU A 434 10.23 -10.58 15.89
N GLU A 435 9.18 -11.19 15.32
CA GLU A 435 8.87 -12.60 15.55
C GLU A 435 10.08 -13.48 15.17
N PRO A 436 10.69 -14.20 16.14
CA PRO A 436 11.89 -14.96 15.87
C PRO A 436 11.55 -16.11 14.93
N VAL A 437 12.22 -16.18 13.79
CA VAL A 437 12.13 -17.32 12.87
C VAL A 437 12.52 -18.59 13.65
N GLN A 438 11.51 -19.38 14.00
CA GLN A 438 11.69 -20.64 14.74
C GLN A 438 12.26 -21.69 13.79
N ILE A 439 13.60 -21.75 13.69
CA ILE A 439 14.31 -22.76 12.92
C ILE A 439 14.32 -24.08 13.71
N GLU A 440 13.31 -24.92 13.49
CA GLU A 440 13.26 -26.29 14.04
C GLU A 440 14.32 -27.18 13.36
N CYS A 441 15.54 -27.21 13.91
CA CYS A 441 16.60 -28.10 13.43
C CYS A 441 16.81 -29.31 14.37
N PRO A 442 17.09 -30.52 13.84
CA PRO A 442 17.44 -31.68 14.68
C PRO A 442 18.71 -31.40 15.49
N ARG A 443 18.72 -31.70 16.80
CA ARG A 443 19.83 -31.39 17.75
C ARG A 443 21.24 -31.66 17.23
N ARG A 444 21.45 -32.73 16.44
CA ARG A 444 22.76 -33.08 15.83
C ARG A 444 23.31 -32.03 14.85
N TYR A 445 22.49 -31.09 14.39
CA TYR A 445 22.86 -29.99 13.50
C TYR A 445 22.83 -28.62 14.19
N GLU A 446 22.35 -28.53 15.44
CA GLU A 446 22.12 -27.26 16.14
C GLU A 446 23.37 -26.38 16.14
N SER A 447 24.55 -26.94 16.45
CA SER A 447 25.82 -26.21 16.44
C SER A 447 26.20 -25.67 15.06
N ARG A 448 25.89 -26.41 13.98
CA ARG A 448 26.19 -26.00 12.59
C ARG A 448 25.20 -24.95 12.09
N VAL A 449 23.90 -25.10 12.39
CA VAL A 449 22.88 -24.10 12.05
C VAL A 449 23.15 -22.80 12.82
N ARG A 450 23.48 -22.87 14.12
CA ARG A 450 23.86 -21.69 14.91
C ARG A 450 25.14 -21.00 14.39
N ALA A 451 26.12 -21.74 13.89
CA ALA A 451 27.31 -21.18 13.25
C ALA A 451 26.96 -20.50 11.92
N TYR A 452 26.27 -21.20 11.02
CA TYR A 452 25.83 -20.69 9.71
C TYR A 452 24.98 -19.42 9.81
N VAL A 453 24.00 -19.40 10.73
CA VAL A 453 23.17 -18.21 11.00
C VAL A 453 24.01 -17.07 11.60
N ARG A 454 24.99 -17.35 12.47
CA ARG A 454 25.89 -16.32 13.01
C ARG A 454 26.76 -15.72 11.90
N ASP A 455 27.34 -16.55 11.05
CA ASP A 455 28.19 -16.09 9.97
C ASP A 455 27.39 -15.20 8.98
N LEU A 456 26.17 -15.60 8.63
CA LEU A 456 25.20 -14.77 7.89
C LEU A 456 24.89 -13.43 8.58
N MET A 457 24.60 -13.43 9.88
CA MET A 457 24.28 -12.22 10.65
C MET A 457 25.47 -11.27 10.79
N ASP A 458 26.69 -11.81 10.83
CA ASP A 458 27.94 -11.03 10.84
C ASP A 458 28.39 -10.59 9.42
N GLY A 459 27.58 -10.85 8.37
CA GLY A 459 27.90 -10.51 6.99
C GLY A 459 29.05 -11.32 6.38
N ARG A 460 29.37 -12.48 6.96
CA ARG A 460 30.44 -13.39 6.53
C ARG A 460 29.83 -14.48 5.65
N ASP A 461 30.45 -14.75 4.50
CA ASP A 461 30.06 -15.88 3.64
C ASP A 461 30.26 -17.20 4.40
N PRO A 462 29.19 -17.96 4.75
CA PRO A 462 29.32 -19.18 5.53
C PRO A 462 29.89 -20.36 4.72
N ASP A 463 29.91 -20.23 3.39
CA ASP A 463 30.47 -21.23 2.47
C ASP A 463 31.92 -20.88 2.06
N ALA A 464 32.48 -19.79 2.60
CA ALA A 464 33.89 -19.46 2.44
C ALA A 464 34.81 -20.54 3.05
N PRO A 465 35.87 -20.97 2.34
CA PRO A 465 36.76 -22.01 2.84
C PRO A 465 37.48 -21.56 4.11
N THR A 466 37.24 -22.27 5.21
CA THR A 466 37.87 -22.01 6.50
C THR A 466 39.40 -22.14 6.35
N PRO A 467 40.21 -21.17 6.81
CA PRO A 467 41.66 -21.31 6.82
C PRO A 467 42.06 -22.56 7.62
N PRO A 468 43.01 -23.38 7.14
CA PRO A 468 43.37 -24.62 7.81
C PRO A 468 44.11 -24.34 9.13
N ALA A 469 43.37 -24.33 10.23
CA ALA A 469 43.92 -24.38 11.58
C ALA A 469 44.20 -25.83 11.99
N LEU A 470 45.38 -26.05 12.55
CA LEU A 470 45.92 -27.35 12.97
C LEU A 470 44.99 -28.16 13.88
N GLU A 471 44.44 -29.28 13.36
CA GLU A 471 44.10 -30.44 14.18
C GLU A 471 44.68 -31.72 13.56
N GLY A 472 45.86 -32.11 14.07
CA GLY A 472 46.44 -33.42 13.84
C GLY A 472 46.35 -34.27 15.10
N ALA A 473 45.31 -35.09 15.22
CA ALA A 473 45.24 -36.26 16.09
C ALA A 473 44.00 -37.10 15.72
N LEU A 474 44.06 -38.41 15.93
CA LEU A 474 43.03 -39.42 15.61
C LEU A 474 42.81 -39.70 14.10
N GLU A 475 42.94 -40.94 13.60
CA GLU A 475 43.76 -42.06 14.05
C GLU A 475 43.99 -43.04 12.88
N ASN A 476 45.06 -43.84 12.94
CA ASN A 476 45.37 -44.83 11.91
C ASN A 476 44.39 -46.01 11.94
N SER A 477 43.93 -46.50 10.77
CA SER A 477 44.28 -47.88 10.32
C SER A 477 43.67 -48.33 8.97
N LYS A 478 44.57 -48.46 7.98
CA LYS A 478 44.72 -49.56 7.00
C LYS A 478 43.48 -50.19 6.31
N GLY A 479 43.46 -50.11 4.97
CA GLY A 479 43.20 -51.30 4.14
C GLY A 479 42.58 -51.07 2.74
N GLY A 480 43.38 -51.20 1.67
CA GLY A 480 42.89 -51.47 0.30
C GLY A 480 43.13 -50.39 -0.76
N THR A 481 43.89 -50.73 -1.80
CA THR A 481 44.15 -49.95 -3.03
C THR A 481 43.79 -50.82 -4.26
N PRO A 482 43.89 -50.33 -5.52
CA PRO A 482 43.26 -49.15 -6.11
C PRO A 482 42.61 -49.47 -7.49
N GLU A 483 41.91 -48.52 -8.14
CA GLU A 483 41.95 -48.41 -9.62
C GLU A 483 41.51 -47.00 -10.11
N PRO A 484 42.09 -46.44 -11.19
CA PRO A 484 41.83 -45.05 -11.62
C PRO A 484 40.89 -44.95 -12.84
N GLY A 485 40.03 -43.93 -12.87
CA GLY A 485 39.13 -43.70 -14.01
C GLY A 485 38.44 -42.34 -14.03
N THR A 486 39.10 -41.34 -14.62
CA THR A 486 38.54 -40.04 -15.08
C THR A 486 37.69 -39.25 -14.08
N GLU A 487 38.31 -38.28 -13.39
CA GLU A 487 37.58 -37.23 -12.69
C GLU A 487 36.77 -36.36 -13.68
N ARG A 488 35.48 -36.16 -13.38
CA ARG A 488 34.74 -34.97 -13.83
C ARG A 488 35.00 -33.85 -12.82
N PRO A 489 35.01 -32.57 -13.25
CA PRO A 489 35.29 -31.45 -12.34
C PRO A 489 34.28 -31.35 -11.20
N ALA A 490 34.71 -30.71 -10.11
CA ALA A 490 33.95 -30.60 -8.87
C ALA A 490 32.54 -30.03 -9.07
N ARG A 491 31.55 -30.74 -8.52
CA ARG A 491 30.15 -30.30 -8.49
C ARG A 491 29.98 -28.96 -7.79
N THR A 492 29.11 -28.10 -8.32
CA THR A 492 28.83 -26.78 -7.73
C THR A 492 28.16 -26.92 -6.35
N LEU A 493 28.17 -25.84 -5.56
CA LEU A 493 27.52 -25.81 -4.25
C LEU A 493 26.02 -26.14 -4.36
N GLU A 494 25.37 -25.63 -5.40
CA GLU A 494 23.96 -25.88 -5.74
C GLU A 494 23.66 -27.36 -6.00
N GLU A 495 24.54 -28.07 -6.73
CA GLU A 495 24.40 -29.52 -6.95
C GLU A 495 24.58 -30.35 -5.67
N LYS A 496 25.39 -29.86 -4.71
CA LYS A 496 25.59 -30.52 -3.40
C LYS A 496 24.41 -30.27 -2.47
N ILE A 497 23.87 -29.04 -2.43
CA ILE A 497 22.65 -28.69 -1.69
C ILE A 497 21.47 -29.47 -2.25
N GLY A 498 21.30 -29.51 -3.58
CA GLY A 498 20.28 -30.33 -4.24
C GLY A 498 20.38 -31.81 -3.87
N ALA A 499 21.59 -32.39 -3.86
CA ALA A 499 21.79 -33.79 -3.48
C ALA A 499 21.45 -34.09 -2.00
N ASP A 500 21.75 -33.20 -1.05
CA ASP A 500 21.40 -33.38 0.36
C ASP A 500 19.89 -33.19 0.60
N ILE A 501 19.25 -32.21 -0.04
CA ILE A 501 17.78 -32.04 -0.01
C ILE A 501 17.10 -33.30 -0.60
N VAL A 502 17.56 -33.80 -1.75
CA VAL A 502 17.07 -35.05 -2.35
C VAL A 502 17.24 -36.25 -1.42
N ALA A 503 18.39 -36.39 -0.76
CA ALA A 503 18.64 -37.49 0.18
C ALA A 503 17.73 -37.42 1.42
N ARG A 504 17.56 -36.22 2.00
CA ARG A 504 16.67 -35.98 3.15
C ARG A 504 15.20 -36.20 2.80
N ALA A 505 14.73 -35.67 1.66
CA ALA A 505 13.39 -35.89 1.14
C ALA A 505 13.12 -37.38 0.86
N THR A 506 14.09 -38.10 0.28
CA THR A 506 14.01 -39.56 0.06
C THR A 506 13.83 -40.31 1.38
N PHE A 507 14.62 -39.97 2.41
CA PHE A 507 14.55 -40.63 3.72
C PHE A 507 13.21 -40.33 4.42
N ALA A 508 12.83 -39.05 4.48
CA ALA A 508 11.57 -38.60 5.08
C ALA A 508 10.35 -39.28 4.43
N LEU A 509 10.31 -39.32 3.09
CA LEU A 509 9.21 -39.95 2.36
C LEU A 509 9.16 -41.47 2.60
N LYS A 510 10.29 -42.18 2.55
CA LYS A 510 10.33 -43.64 2.83
C LYS A 510 9.89 -43.96 4.26
N PHE A 511 10.29 -43.15 5.25
CA PHE A 511 9.91 -43.33 6.65
C PHE A 511 8.44 -42.96 6.91
N ALA A 512 7.92 -41.92 6.28
CA ALA A 512 6.53 -41.53 6.40
C ALA A 512 5.60 -42.57 5.74
N VAL A 513 5.95 -43.08 4.55
CA VAL A 513 5.18 -44.12 3.83
C VAL A 513 5.19 -45.47 4.56
N SER A 514 6.30 -45.86 5.19
CA SER A 514 6.36 -47.13 5.94
C SER A 514 5.51 -47.12 7.21
N SER A 515 5.17 -45.94 7.73
CA SER A 515 4.52 -45.74 9.04
C SER A 515 3.18 -44.99 8.97
N ALA A 516 2.62 -44.75 7.78
CA ALA A 516 1.33 -44.10 7.59
C ALA A 516 0.20 -45.11 7.28
N MET A 517 -1.02 -44.81 7.75
CA MET A 517 -2.23 -45.62 7.51
C MET A 517 -3.27 -44.94 6.62
N SER A 518 -3.15 -43.63 6.36
CA SER A 518 -4.02 -42.88 5.45
C SER A 518 -3.24 -41.79 4.71
N LYS A 519 -3.83 -41.25 3.64
CA LYS A 519 -3.26 -40.13 2.86
C LYS A 519 -3.00 -38.91 3.74
N ASP A 520 -3.99 -38.53 4.55
CA ASP A 520 -3.91 -37.37 5.44
C ASP A 520 -2.83 -37.54 6.52
N HIS A 521 -2.64 -38.77 7.02
CA HIS A 521 -1.52 -39.10 7.93
C HIS A 521 -0.16 -39.00 7.25
N LEU A 522 -0.05 -39.38 5.97
CA LEU A 522 1.17 -39.24 5.19
C LEU A 522 1.48 -37.76 4.95
N GLU A 523 0.49 -36.96 4.57
CA GLU A 523 0.62 -35.51 4.38
C GLU A 523 1.03 -34.81 5.68
N ALA A 524 0.38 -35.12 6.80
CA ALA A 524 0.75 -34.57 8.11
C ALA A 524 2.19 -34.94 8.51
N LYS A 525 2.63 -36.19 8.26
CA LYS A 525 4.02 -36.61 8.54
C LYS A 525 5.05 -35.93 7.63
N MET A 526 4.74 -35.73 6.36
CA MET A 526 5.62 -34.97 5.46
C MET A 526 5.67 -33.49 5.86
N LEU A 527 4.54 -32.91 6.27
CA LEU A 527 4.44 -31.53 6.75
C LEU A 527 5.30 -31.29 8.00
N LEU A 528 5.26 -32.23 8.96
CA LEU A 528 6.13 -32.25 10.15
C LEU A 528 7.61 -32.48 9.83
N ALA A 529 7.93 -33.03 8.66
CA ALA A 529 9.31 -33.19 8.18
C ALA A 529 9.81 -31.98 7.36
N GLY A 530 9.03 -30.89 7.25
CA GLY A 530 9.38 -29.70 6.47
C GLY A 530 8.98 -29.74 4.99
N TYR A 531 8.20 -30.73 4.56
CA TYR A 531 7.85 -30.94 3.15
C TYR A 531 6.33 -30.90 2.90
N VAL A 532 5.92 -30.51 1.69
CA VAL A 532 4.54 -30.59 1.22
C VAL A 532 4.45 -31.60 0.08
N LEU A 533 3.43 -32.47 0.11
CA LEU A 533 3.12 -33.37 -1.00
C LEU A 533 2.17 -32.67 -1.98
N ASP A 534 2.67 -32.39 -3.19
CA ASP A 534 1.84 -31.92 -4.30
C ASP A 534 1.42 -33.10 -5.18
N TRP A 535 0.16 -33.49 -5.00
CA TRP A 535 -0.49 -34.57 -5.75
C TRP A 535 -0.87 -34.20 -7.19
N GLY A 536 -0.68 -32.95 -7.61
CA GLY A 536 -0.76 -32.50 -9.00
C GLY A 536 -2.09 -32.73 -9.72
N ARG A 537 -2.10 -32.43 -11.03
CA ARG A 537 -3.18 -32.82 -11.97
C ARG A 537 -2.80 -33.99 -12.88
N ALA A 538 -1.51 -34.35 -12.94
CA ALA A 538 -1.02 -35.47 -13.73
C ALA A 538 -1.24 -36.78 -12.94
N PRO A 539 -1.88 -37.81 -13.52
CA PRO A 539 -2.34 -38.99 -12.77
C PRO A 539 -1.24 -39.96 -12.30
N HIS A 540 0.04 -39.70 -12.62
CA HIS A 540 1.14 -40.66 -12.41
C HIS A 540 2.35 -40.09 -11.64
N GLU A 541 2.41 -38.77 -11.43
CA GLU A 541 3.50 -38.09 -10.74
C GLU A 541 3.04 -37.58 -9.37
N LEU A 542 3.92 -37.63 -8.37
CA LEU A 542 3.74 -37.02 -7.05
C LEU A 542 4.99 -36.18 -6.79
N TYR A 543 4.84 -34.93 -6.36
CA TYR A 543 5.99 -34.07 -6.07
C TYR A 543 6.14 -33.85 -4.56
N VAL A 544 7.39 -33.82 -4.11
CA VAL A 544 7.78 -33.39 -2.76
C VAL A 544 8.35 -31.99 -2.87
N VAL A 545 7.75 -31.03 -2.16
CA VAL A 545 8.18 -29.64 -2.12
C VAL A 545 8.80 -29.36 -0.76
N CYS A 546 10.07 -28.95 -0.74
CA CYS A 546 10.72 -28.46 0.48
C CYS A 546 10.18 -27.06 0.81
N LYS A 547 9.73 -26.85 2.05
CA LYS A 547 9.29 -25.51 2.49
C LYS A 547 10.46 -24.53 2.54
N GLU A 548 11.63 -24.99 2.96
CA GLU A 548 12.87 -24.21 2.92
C GLU A 548 13.42 -24.22 1.48
N GLY A 549 13.52 -23.04 0.85
CA GLY A 549 14.10 -22.87 -0.48
C GLY A 549 13.22 -23.24 -1.68
N GLY A 550 11.99 -23.74 -1.48
CA GLY A 550 11.02 -23.97 -2.57
C GLY A 550 11.36 -25.10 -3.55
N TYR A 551 12.39 -25.91 -3.27
CA TYR A 551 12.83 -27.01 -4.11
C TYR A 551 11.73 -28.07 -4.28
N ARG A 552 11.44 -28.42 -5.54
CA ARG A 552 10.40 -29.40 -5.91
C ARG A 552 11.06 -30.58 -6.64
N VAL A 553 10.94 -31.77 -6.07
CA VAL A 553 11.51 -33.01 -6.61
C VAL A 553 10.38 -34.01 -6.86
N SER A 554 10.40 -34.72 -7.99
CA SER A 554 9.42 -35.79 -8.23
C SER A 554 9.72 -37.01 -7.37
N ALA A 555 8.68 -37.72 -6.91
CA ALA A 555 8.87 -38.97 -6.17
C ALA A 555 9.63 -40.02 -7.01
N SER A 556 9.48 -39.98 -8.34
CA SER A 556 10.18 -40.86 -9.28
C SER A 556 11.70 -40.61 -9.30
N GLU A 557 12.16 -39.34 -9.22
CA GLU A 557 13.57 -38.98 -8.98
C GLU A 557 14.09 -39.47 -7.62
N LEU A 558 13.24 -39.54 -6.59
CA LEU A 558 13.57 -40.15 -5.28
C LEU A 558 13.57 -41.70 -5.32
N GLY A 559 13.31 -42.29 -6.49
CA GLY A 559 13.25 -43.73 -6.72
C GLY A 559 11.98 -44.40 -6.19
N ILE A 560 10.86 -43.67 -6.04
CA ILE A 560 9.59 -44.16 -5.48
C ILE A 560 8.45 -43.80 -6.42
N ARG A 561 7.67 -44.80 -6.88
CA ARG A 561 6.53 -44.53 -7.75
C ARG A 561 5.30 -44.10 -6.94
N ARG A 562 4.55 -43.10 -7.45
CA ARG A 562 3.28 -42.66 -6.85
C ARG A 562 2.31 -43.83 -6.61
N SER A 563 2.20 -44.74 -7.58
CA SER A 563 1.37 -45.94 -7.47
C SER A 563 1.79 -46.90 -6.35
N GLU A 564 3.08 -46.90 -5.97
CA GLU A 564 3.59 -47.70 -4.86
C GLU A 564 3.20 -47.09 -3.51
N ILE A 565 3.22 -45.75 -3.41
CA ILE A 565 2.74 -44.99 -2.25
C ILE A 565 1.23 -45.18 -2.08
N GLU A 566 0.45 -45.01 -3.15
CA GLU A 566 -1.01 -45.21 -3.16
C GLU A 566 -1.38 -46.65 -2.81
N ALA A 567 -0.68 -47.66 -3.34
CA ALA A 567 -0.87 -49.06 -2.96
C ALA A 567 -0.51 -49.35 -1.50
N ARG A 568 0.50 -48.67 -0.93
CA ARG A 568 0.87 -48.81 0.48
C ARG A 568 -0.17 -48.18 1.41
N ILE A 569 -0.70 -47.01 1.04
CA ILE A 569 -1.81 -46.36 1.74
C ILE A 569 -3.02 -47.30 1.73
N ALA A 570 -3.45 -47.80 0.57
CA ALA A 570 -4.61 -48.71 0.47
C ALA A 570 -4.44 -49.98 1.32
N LYS A 571 -3.25 -50.59 1.29
CA LYS A 571 -2.93 -51.78 2.10
C LYS A 571 -2.98 -51.50 3.61
N ASN A 572 -2.50 -50.35 4.06
CA ASN A 572 -2.49 -49.98 5.48
C ASN A 572 -3.82 -49.36 5.95
N SER A 573 -4.65 -48.83 5.05
CA SER A 573 -5.98 -48.27 5.34
C SER A 573 -7.09 -49.31 5.41
N GLY A 574 -6.75 -50.61 5.31
CA GLY A 574 -7.71 -51.72 5.32
C GLY A 574 -8.64 -51.79 4.11
N PHE A 575 -8.26 -51.19 2.97
CA PHE A 575 -9.12 -51.12 1.78
C PHE A 575 -8.58 -52.01 0.65
N ASP A 576 -9.27 -53.11 0.39
CA ASP A 576 -8.89 -54.10 -0.63
C ASP A 576 -9.23 -53.60 -2.04
N LEU A 577 -8.21 -53.22 -2.81
CA LEU A 577 -8.32 -52.92 -4.25
C LEU A 577 -8.24 -54.23 -5.08
N GLY A 578 -9.20 -55.12 -4.80
CA GLY A 578 -9.17 -56.53 -5.17
C GLY A 578 -10.18 -57.02 -6.21
N SER A 579 -10.85 -56.16 -7.01
CA SER A 579 -11.68 -56.64 -8.13
C SER A 579 -12.02 -55.60 -9.22
N ALA A 580 -11.05 -55.24 -10.06
CA ALA A 580 -11.31 -54.53 -11.32
C ALA A 580 -10.37 -54.97 -12.46
N ARG A 581 -10.66 -56.11 -13.10
CA ARG A 581 -10.02 -56.52 -14.36
C ARG A 581 -11.05 -57.09 -15.36
N ARG A 582 -11.32 -56.29 -16.41
CA ARG A 582 -11.89 -56.69 -17.74
C ARG A 582 -13.31 -57.32 -17.68
N GLN A 583 -14.25 -57.10 -18.59
CA GLN A 583 -14.45 -56.36 -19.86
C GLN A 583 -15.99 -56.46 -20.13
N PRO A 584 -16.55 -56.04 -21.29
CA PRO A 584 -16.34 -54.88 -22.14
C PRO A 584 -17.64 -54.03 -22.26
N SER A 585 -17.68 -53.04 -23.17
CA SER A 585 -18.94 -52.42 -23.64
C SER A 585 -19.79 -53.39 -24.48
N PRO A 586 -21.12 -53.19 -24.56
CA PRO A 586 -21.67 -52.81 -25.88
C PRO A 586 -22.88 -51.83 -25.83
N SER A 587 -23.39 -51.58 -27.04
CA SER A 587 -24.37 -50.58 -27.51
C SER A 587 -25.87 -50.88 -27.33
N ASP A 588 -26.69 -49.84 -27.55
CA ASP A 588 -28.06 -49.83 -28.12
C ASP A 588 -29.13 -50.83 -27.65
N SER A 589 -30.23 -50.31 -27.07
CA SER A 589 -31.56 -50.24 -27.74
C SER A 589 -32.74 -49.89 -26.79
N ARG A 590 -33.77 -49.24 -27.35
CA ARG A 590 -35.12 -48.94 -26.78
C ARG A 590 -36.08 -50.14 -27.04
N PRO A 591 -37.37 -50.14 -26.61
CA PRO A 591 -38.04 -49.54 -25.42
C PRO A 591 -39.03 -50.50 -24.68
N GLY A 592 -39.50 -50.14 -23.48
CA GLY A 592 -40.59 -50.83 -22.74
C GLY A 592 -41.85 -49.96 -22.51
N LYS A 593 -43.06 -50.55 -22.54
CA LYS A 593 -44.37 -49.84 -22.62
C LYS A 593 -45.09 -49.58 -21.28
N ARG A 594 -45.74 -48.40 -21.21
CA ARG A 594 -47.05 -48.05 -20.60
C ARG A 594 -47.68 -48.93 -19.51
N LYS A 595 -48.02 -48.30 -18.38
CA LYS A 595 -49.34 -48.21 -17.68
C LYS A 595 -49.18 -47.09 -16.62
N GLY A 596 -50.15 -46.24 -16.24
CA GLY A 596 -51.53 -46.03 -16.69
C GLY A 596 -52.41 -45.53 -15.51
N SER A 597 -53.27 -44.53 -15.74
CA SER A 597 -54.28 -43.94 -14.80
C SER A 597 -53.74 -43.12 -13.60
N ALA A 598 -54.47 -42.18 -12.99
CA ALA A 598 -55.55 -41.27 -13.45
C ALA A 598 -55.91 -40.25 -12.34
N LYS A 599 -56.54 -39.13 -12.73
CA LYS A 599 -57.23 -38.12 -11.87
C LYS A 599 -56.31 -37.29 -10.94
N GLU A 600 -56.67 -36.07 -10.52
CA GLU A 600 -57.96 -35.34 -10.65
C GLU A 600 -57.71 -33.83 -10.80
N SER A 601 -58.63 -33.11 -11.47
CA SER A 601 -58.54 -31.65 -11.64
C SER A 601 -59.90 -30.95 -11.51
N ALA A 602 -60.00 -30.10 -10.49
CA ALA A 602 -60.97 -28.99 -10.37
C ALA A 602 -60.39 -27.99 -9.36
N GLY A 603 -60.33 -26.68 -9.56
CA GLY A 603 -60.89 -25.86 -10.63
C GLY A 603 -61.93 -24.89 -10.09
N ARG A 604 -61.52 -23.67 -9.72
CA ARG A 604 -62.44 -22.52 -9.66
C ARG A 604 -61.77 -21.15 -9.77
N THR A 605 -62.33 -20.35 -10.66
CA THR A 605 -61.98 -18.97 -11.00
C THR A 605 -62.75 -17.94 -10.17
N ARG A 606 -62.12 -16.78 -9.90
CA ARG A 606 -62.60 -15.39 -10.05
C ARG A 606 -61.68 -14.47 -9.22
N ASN A 607 -60.97 -13.44 -9.71
CA ASN A 607 -61.18 -12.41 -10.75
C ASN A 607 -62.02 -11.18 -10.31
N THR A 608 -61.33 -10.09 -9.89
CA THR A 608 -61.65 -8.64 -10.07
C THR A 608 -60.46 -7.81 -9.53
N ARG A 609 -59.86 -6.83 -10.25
CA ARG A 609 -60.22 -5.37 -10.34
C ARG A 609 -60.37 -4.70 -8.94
N LYS A 610 -59.90 -3.50 -8.57
CA LYS A 610 -59.32 -2.25 -9.17
C LYS A 610 -58.56 -1.50 -8.02
N ALA A 611 -57.89 -0.34 -8.14
CA ALA A 611 -57.01 0.29 -9.15
C ALA A 611 -56.61 1.73 -8.69
N ASN A 612 -55.49 2.28 -9.20
CA ASN A 612 -55.02 3.70 -9.16
C ASN A 612 -54.54 4.37 -7.85
N LYS A 613 -53.32 4.95 -7.98
CA LYS A 613 -52.85 6.29 -7.55
C LYS A 613 -53.20 6.84 -6.16
N ARG A 614 -52.15 7.15 -5.40
CA ARG A 614 -51.67 8.54 -5.27
C ARG A 614 -50.14 8.57 -5.43
#